data_AF-A0A9W7BWT3-F1
#
_entry.id   AF-A0A9W7BWT3-F1
#
_cell.length_a   1.000
_cell.length_b   1.000
_cell.length_c   1.000
_cell.angle_alpha   90.00
_cell.angle_beta   90.00
_cell.angle_gamma   90.00
#
_symmetry.space_group_name_H-M   'P 1'
#
loop_
_entity.id
_entity.type
_entity.pdbx_description
1 polymer ?
#
loop_
_entity_poly.entity_id
_entity_poly.type
_entity_poly.pdbx_seq_one_letter_code
_entity_poly.pdbx_strand_id
1 'polypeptide(L)' 'PNRIKSKLPIPSRVADMEVGCDGRVLTLALSGFEVYEKALEGEIEEAEVRAKVSKKKGIMTIKLPKKR' A
#
# COMPACT_ATOMS: atom_id res chain seq x y z
N PRO A 1 -4.77 7.49 17.54
CA PRO A 1 -5.18 7.27 16.13
C PRO A 1 -4.22 7.98 15.15
N ASN A 2 -3.04 7.38 14.89
CA ASN A 2 -1.98 7.98 14.06
C ASN A 2 -1.59 7.06 12.89
N ARG A 3 -2.58 6.53 12.15
CA ARG A 3 -2.34 5.59 11.05
C ARG A 3 -3.25 5.86 9.87
N ILE A 4 -2.67 5.86 8.67
CA ILE A 4 -3.42 5.92 7.40
C ILE A 4 -3.75 4.49 6.98
N LYS A 5 -5.00 4.26 6.54
CA LYS A 5 -5.46 2.98 5.99
C LYS A 5 -5.80 3.18 4.52
N SER A 6 -5.12 2.45 3.64
CA SER A 6 -5.47 2.39 2.21
C SER A 6 -5.98 0.99 1.86
N LYS A 7 -7.07 0.94 1.08
CA LYS A 7 -7.59 -0.29 0.48
C LYS A 7 -7.42 -0.20 -1.02
N LEU A 8 -6.77 -1.20 -1.61
CA LEU A 8 -6.55 -1.26 -3.06
C LEU A 8 -7.07 -2.61 -3.59
N PRO A 9 -7.78 -2.62 -4.74
CA PRO A 9 -8.13 -3.86 -5.41
C PRO A 9 -6.86 -4.54 -5.93
N ILE A 10 -6.79 -5.87 -5.78
CA ILE A 10 -5.69 -6.67 -6.34
C ILE A 10 -6.27 -7.76 -7.24
N PRO A 11 -5.76 -7.90 -8.48
CA PRO A 11 -6.08 -9.05 -9.33
C PRO A 11 -5.73 -10.38 -8.65
N SER A 12 -6.56 -11.40 -8.86
CA SER A 12 -6.35 -12.74 -8.29
C SER A 12 -5.08 -13.45 -8.79
N ARG A 13 -4.51 -12.98 -9.91
CA ARG A 13 -3.33 -13.55 -10.59
C ARG A 13 -2.01 -12.86 -10.24
N VAL A 14 -2.00 -11.91 -9.31
CA VAL A 14 -0.73 -11.28 -8.89
C VAL A 14 0.17 -12.32 -8.23
N ALA A 15 1.32 -12.57 -8.86
CA ALA A 15 2.34 -13.49 -8.36
C ALA A 15 3.14 -12.84 -7.24
N ASP A 16 3.70 -11.67 -7.53
CA ASP A 16 4.55 -10.89 -6.63
C ASP A 16 4.08 -9.45 -6.53
N MET A 17 4.35 -8.83 -5.39
CA MET A 17 3.93 -7.46 -5.10
C MET A 17 4.95 -6.78 -4.20
N GLU A 18 5.26 -5.53 -4.53
CA GLU A 18 6.09 -4.66 -3.71
C GLU A 18 5.31 -3.41 -3.32
N VAL A 19 5.46 -3.01 -2.06
CA VAL A 19 4.83 -1.78 -1.54
C VAL A 19 5.94 -0.86 -1.07
N GLY A 20 6.04 0.29 -1.73
CA GLY A 20 6.93 1.38 -1.36
C GLY A 20 6.15 2.55 -0.80
N CYS A 21 6.82 3.37 0.01
CA CYS A 21 6.29 4.64 0.46
C CYS A 21 7.42 5.65 0.48
N ASP A 22 7.20 6.81 -0.13
CA ASP A 22 8.11 7.95 -0.11
C ASP A 22 7.36 9.18 0.39
N GLY A 23 7.59 9.56 1.66
CA GLY A 23 7.00 10.72 2.32
C GLY A 23 5.47 10.73 2.30
N ARG A 24 4.87 11.21 1.21
CA ARG A 24 3.42 11.33 1.01
C ARG A 24 2.88 10.49 -0.14
N VAL A 25 3.73 9.72 -0.82
CA VAL A 25 3.35 8.90 -1.96
C VAL A 25 3.43 7.43 -1.54
N LEU A 26 2.33 6.72 -1.76
CA LEU A 26 2.29 5.26 -1.67
C LEU A 26 2.43 4.68 -3.07
N THR A 27 3.42 3.82 -3.26
CA THR A 27 3.65 3.12 -4.52
C THR A 27 3.39 1.63 -4.33
N LEU A 28 2.65 1.03 -5.24
CA LEU A 28 2.34 -0.38 -5.26
C LEU A 28 2.72 -0.93 -6.63
N ALA A 29 3.72 -1.80 -6.67
CA ALA A 29 4.08 -2.55 -7.86
C ALA A 29 3.47 -3.95 -7.77
N LEU A 30 2.77 -4.36 -8.82
CA LEU A 30 2.19 -5.69 -8.96
C LEU A 30 2.86 -6.39 -10.15
N SER A 31 3.54 -7.51 -9.92
CA SER A 31 4.24 -8.24 -10.98
C SER A 31 3.27 -8.68 -12.07
N GLY A 32 3.56 -8.25 -13.31
CA GLY A 32 2.70 -8.49 -14.48
C GLY A 32 1.49 -7.55 -14.61
N PHE A 33 1.41 -6.50 -13.78
CA PHE A 33 0.34 -5.49 -13.78
C PHE A 33 0.92 -4.07 -13.65
N GLU A 34 0.05 -3.07 -13.72
CA GLU A 34 0.41 -1.65 -13.60
C GLU A 34 0.92 -1.29 -12.19
N VAL A 35 1.78 -0.28 -12.14
CA VAL A 35 2.21 0.35 -10.89
C VAL A 35 1.13 1.36 -10.46
N TYR A 36 0.65 1.22 -9.24
CA TYR A 36 -0.31 2.15 -8.66
C TYR A 36 0.41 3.13 -7.74
N GLU A 37 0.27 4.41 -8.03
CA GLU A 37 0.72 5.49 -7.16
C GLU A 37 -0.48 6.20 -6.56
N LYS A 38 -0.40 6.48 -5.26
CA LYS A 38 -1.44 7.21 -4.56
C LYS A 38 -0.84 8.23 -3.62
N ALA A 39 -1.20 9.50 -3.84
CA ALA A 39 -0.94 10.57 -2.90
C ALA A 39 -1.73 10.36 -1.61
N LEU A 40 -1.11 10.67 -0.48
CA LEU A 40 -1.68 10.50 0.84
C LEU A 40 -1.83 11.85 1.54
N GLU A 41 -2.84 11.94 2.40
CA GLU A 41 -3.19 13.16 3.16
C GLU A 41 -2.24 13.43 4.35
N GLY A 42 -0.98 12.96 4.29
CA GLY A 42 -0.01 13.16 5.35
C GLY A 42 1.35 12.53 5.06
N GLU A 43 2.35 13.01 5.79
CA GLU A 43 3.71 12.47 5.76
C GLU A 43 3.79 11.19 6.59
N ILE A 44 4.46 10.19 6.02
CA ILE A 44 4.65 8.87 6.62
C ILE A 44 6.09 8.75 7.03
N GLU A 45 6.29 8.07 8.14
CA GLU A 45 7.59 7.56 8.53
C GLU A 45 7.94 6.35 7.63
N GLU A 46 9.00 6.44 6.83
CA GLU A 46 9.44 5.41 5.86
C GLU A 46 9.54 3.99 6.47
N ALA A 47 9.74 3.89 7.79
CA ALA A 47 10.26 2.69 8.44
C ALA A 47 9.28 1.53 8.67
N GLU A 48 7.95 1.69 8.55
CA GLU A 48 7.02 0.56 8.80
C GLU A 48 5.78 0.56 7.89
N VAL A 49 5.96 0.28 6.60
CA VAL A 49 4.82 -0.05 5.74
C VAL A 49 4.36 -1.49 6.05
N ARG A 50 3.18 -1.65 6.68
CA ARG A 50 2.58 -2.97 6.90
C ARG A 50 1.45 -3.22 5.90
N ALA A 51 1.76 -3.96 4.84
CA ALA A 51 0.78 -4.44 3.87
C ALA A 51 0.22 -5.80 4.29
N LYS A 52 -1.09 -5.98 4.18
CA LYS A 52 -1.78 -7.27 4.32
C LYS A 52 -2.64 -7.52 3.08
N VAL A 53 -2.39 -8.64 2.42
CA VAL A 53 -3.16 -9.05 1.25
C VAL A 53 -4.23 -10.05 1.65
N SER A 54 -5.46 -9.84 1.19
CA SER A 54 -6.53 -10.83 1.28
C SER A 54 -6.88 -11.34 -0.13
N LYS A 55 -6.19 -12.41 -0.57
CA LYS A 55 -6.41 -13.03 -1.89
C LYS A 55 -7.86 -13.47 -2.11
N LYS A 56 -8.52 -13.98 -1.05
CA LYS A 56 -9.94 -14.38 -1.07
C LYS A 56 -10.89 -13.22 -1.38
N LYS A 57 -10.54 -11.99 -0.97
CA LYS A 57 -11.37 -10.79 -1.18
C LYS A 57 -10.87 -9.91 -2.34
N GLY A 58 -9.72 -10.24 -2.95
CA GLY A 58 -9.08 -9.38 -3.95
C GLY A 58 -8.74 -8.00 -3.41
N ILE A 59 -8.47 -7.86 -2.11
CA ILE A 59 -8.23 -6.56 -1.47
C ILE A 59 -6.89 -6.58 -0.73
N MET A 60 -6.10 -5.55 -0.95
CA MET A 60 -4.98 -5.20 -0.10
C MET A 60 -5.41 -4.20 0.96
N THR A 61 -4.90 -4.35 2.18
CA THR A 61 -4.97 -3.31 3.20
C THR A 61 -3.55 -2.90 3.59
N ILE A 62 -3.22 -1.63 3.41
CA ILE A 62 -1.94 -1.06 3.81
C ILE A 62 -2.17 -0.18 5.03
N LYS A 63 -1.36 -0.39 6.07
CA LYS A 63 -1.33 0.43 7.28
C LYS A 63 0.00 1.18 7.32
N LEU A 64 -0.09 2.51 7.36
CA LEU A 64 1.05 3.42 7.33
C LEU A 64 1.10 4.23 8.63
N PRO A 65 2.23 4.27 9.35
CA PRO A 65 2.40 5.12 10.52
C PRO A 65 2.49 6.58 10.08
N LYS A 66 1.55 7.42 10.54
CA LYS A 66 1.59 8.85 10.22
C LYS A 66 2.64 9.52 11.10
N LYS A 67 3.53 10.32 10.49
CA LYS A 67 4.46 11.19 11.21
C LYS A 67 3.64 12.20 12.02
N ARG A 68 3.95 12.34 13.31
CA ARG A 68 3.22 13.22 14.24
C ARG A 68 3.44 14.69 13.92
#